data_AF-A0AAD9UWR8-F1
#
_entry.id   AF-A0AAD9UWR8-F1
#
_cell.length_a   1.000
_cell.length_b   1.000
_cell.length_c   1.000
_cell.angle_alpha   90.00
_cell.angle_beta   90.00
_cell.angle_gamma   90.00
#
_symmetry.space_group_name_H-M   'P 1'
#
loop_
_entity.id
_entity.type
_entity.pdbx_description
1 polymer ?
#
loop_
_entity_poly.entity_id
_entity_poly.type
_entity_poly.pdbx_seq_one_letter_code
_entity_poly.pdbx_strand_id
1 'polypeptide(L)' 'MLKQVLKWANDYTLEGFYCLWLGPGHPYLLTFKPELAEVILNSSKHTTKSADYWFLIPWLGTGGLSLF' A
#
# COMPACT_ATOMS: atom_id res chain seq x y z
N MET A 1 -15.99 0.98 7.50
CA MET A 1 -14.78 0.67 6.73
C MET A 1 -13.52 0.66 7.60
N LEU A 2 -13.15 1.76 8.27
CA LEU A 2 -11.91 1.81 9.08
C LEU A 2 -11.83 0.73 10.18
N LYS A 3 -12.95 0.49 10.89
CA LYS A 3 -13.04 -0.59 11.91
C LYS A 3 -12.80 -1.99 11.35
N GLN A 4 -13.13 -2.22 10.07
CA GLN A 4 -12.97 -3.51 9.41
C GLN A 4 -11.51 -3.76 9.04
N VAL A 5 -10.83 -2.74 8.53
CA VAL A 5 -9.38 -2.74 8.26
C VAL A 5 -8.60 -2.97 9.55
N LEU A 6 -8.96 -2.28 10.63
CA LEU A 6 -8.34 -2.47 11.95
C LEU A 6 -8.59 -3.87 12.51
N LYS A 7 -9.79 -4.41 12.31
CA LYS A 7 -10.09 -5.79 12.70
C LYS A 7 -9.20 -6.78 11.96
N TRP A 8 -9.07 -6.67 10.64
CA TRP A 8 -8.18 -7.55 9.87
C TRP A 8 -6.71 -7.39 10.24
N ALA A 9 -6.24 -6.17 10.50
CA ALA A 9 -4.88 -5.97 11.00
C ALA A 9 -4.65 -6.70 12.35
N ASN A 10 -5.67 -6.73 13.22
CA ASN A 10 -5.60 -7.48 14.46
C ASN A 10 -5.68 -9.00 14.23
N ASP A 11 -6.60 -9.45 13.38
CA ASP A 11 -6.80 -10.87 13.06
C ASP A 11 -5.55 -11.48 12.39
N TYR A 12 -4.84 -10.73 11.55
CA TYR A 12 -3.59 -11.13 10.87
C TYR A 12 -2.32 -10.58 11.53
N THR A 13 -2.37 -10.26 12.83
CA THR A 13 -1.22 -9.73 13.58
C THR A 13 -0.02 -10.67 13.56
N LEU A 14 -0.27 -11.99 13.59
CA LEU A 14 0.78 -13.00 13.61
C LEU A 14 1.56 -13.05 12.30
N GLU A 15 0.89 -12.85 11.17
CA GLU A 15 1.50 -12.79 9.84
C GLU A 15 2.12 -11.41 9.61
N GLY A 16 1.45 -10.34 10.04
CA GLY A 16 1.90 -8.95 9.91
C GLY A 16 1.55 -8.27 8.59
N PHE A 17 0.78 -8.97 7.76
CA PHE A 17 0.28 -8.46 6.49
C PHE A 17 -1.05 -9.13 6.11
N TYR A 18 -1.83 -8.49 5.23
CA TYR A 18 -3.00 -9.10 4.59
C TYR A 18 -3.20 -8.52 3.18
N CYS A 19 -3.94 -9.24 2.35
CA CYS A 19 -4.28 -8.81 0.99
C CYS A 19 -5.72 -8.27 0.94
N LEU A 20 -5.88 -7.09 0.36
CA LEU A 20 -7.16 -6.47 0.07
C LEU A 20 -7.35 -6.38 -1.45
N TRP A 21 -8.48 -6.86 -1.96
CA TRP A 21 -8.80 -6.75 -3.38
C TRP A 21 -9.71 -5.54 -3.62
N LEU A 22 -9.23 -4.57 -4.41
CA LEU A 22 -10.06 -3.45 -4.87
C LEU A 22 -10.56 -3.72 -6.28
N GLY A 23 -11.68 -4.41 -6.38
CA GLY A 23 -12.25 -4.84 -7.66
C GLY A 23 -11.48 -5.99 -8.33
N PRO A 24 -11.86 -6.37 -9.56
CA PRO A 24 -11.20 -7.45 -10.28
C PRO A 24 -9.79 -7.01 -10.72
N GLY A 25 -8.77 -7.72 -10.24
CA GLY A 25 -7.40 -7.58 -10.74
C GLY A 25 -6.49 -6.57 -10.04
N HIS A 26 -6.94 -5.88 -8.98
CA HIS A 26 -6.09 -4.94 -8.23
C HIS A 26 -5.92 -5.41 -6.78
N PRO A 27 -4.98 -6.33 -6.51
CA PRO A 27 -4.64 -6.72 -5.15
C PRO A 27 -3.73 -5.70 -4.49
N TYR A 28 -4.06 -5.36 -3.24
CA TYR A 28 -3.28 -4.51 -2.37
C TYR A 28 -2.71 -5.36 -1.26
N LEU A 29 -1.39 -5.31 -1.08
CA LEU A 29 -0.73 -5.93 0.06
C LEU A 29 -0.56 -4.87 1.14
N LEU A 30 -1.26 -5.04 2.26
CA LEU A 30 -1.12 -4.17 3.42
C LEU A 30 -0.21 -4.86 4.42
N THR A 31 0.93 -4.22 4.73
CA THR A 31 1.85 -4.65 5.77
C THR A 31 1.92 -3.61 6.88
N PHE A 32 2.06 -4.07 8.11
CA PHE A 32 2.16 -3.21 9.29
C PHE A 32 3.26 -3.68 10.26
N LYS A 33 3.96 -4.76 9.93
CA LYS A 33 5.19 -5.16 10.62
C LYS A 33 6.40 -4.41 10.05
N PRO A 34 7.25 -3.82 10.91
CA PRO A 34 8.38 -3.03 10.46
C PRO A 34 9.38 -3.85 9.65
N GLU A 35 9.60 -5.13 9.99
CA GLU A 35 10.56 -6.00 9.30
C GLU A 35 10.13 -6.27 7.85
N LEU A 36 8.83 -6.45 7.61
CA LEU A 36 8.27 -6.64 6.28
C LEU A 36 8.26 -5.34 5.47
N ALA A 37 7.94 -4.22 6.13
CA ALA A 37 7.97 -2.91 5.51
C ALA A 37 9.39 -2.55 5.05
N GLU A 38 10.41 -2.84 5.85
CA GLU A 38 11.82 -2.62 5.51
C GLU A 38 12.23 -3.39 4.25
N VAL A 39 11.87 -4.68 4.14
CA VAL A 39 12.16 -5.49 2.95
C VAL A 39 11.52 -4.90 1.69
N ILE A 40 10.28 -4.42 1.78
CA ILE A 40 9.54 -3.85 0.64
C ILE A 40 10.14 -2.49 0.26
N LEU A 41 10.40 -1.62 1.24
CA LEU A 41 10.91 -0.26 1.00
C LEU A 41 12.37 -0.26 0.54
N ASN A 42 13.18 -1.24 0.97
CA ASN A 42 14.56 -1.40 0.49
C ASN A 42 14.63 -2.02 -0.92
N SER A 43 13.52 -2.53 -1.46
CA SER A 43 13.50 -3.10 -2.80
C SER A 43 13.29 -2.02 -3.86
N SER A 44 14.27 -1.81 -4.73
CA SER A 44 14.18 -0.89 -5.86
C SER A 44 13.11 -1.27 -6.91
N LYS A 45 12.58 -2.50 -6.85
CA LYS A 45 11.54 -3.00 -7.76
C LYS A 45 10.13 -2.51 -7.41
N HIS A 46 9.90 -2.15 -6.15
CA HIS A 46 8.57 -1.77 -5.64
C HIS A 46 8.46 -0.29 -5.28
N THR A 47 9.44 0.53 -5.66
CA THR A 47 9.50 1.97 -5.37
C THR A 47 8.70 2.82 -6.36
N THR A 48 8.05 2.20 -7.35
CA THR A 48 7.17 2.92 -8.29
C THR A 48 5.91 3.39 -7.58
N LYS A 49 5.46 4.61 -7.89
CA LYS A 49 4.23 5.19 -7.30
C LYS A 49 3.03 4.30 -7.65
N SER A 50 2.21 3.98 -6.65
CA SER A 50 0.99 3.18 -6.88
C SER A 50 -0.01 3.95 -7.75
N ALA A 51 -0.93 3.21 -8.40
CA ALA A 51 -2.02 3.81 -9.17
C ALA A 51 -2.86 4.78 -8.33
N ASP A 52 -2.91 4.60 -7.01
CA ASP A 52 -3.68 5.46 -6.10
C ASP A 52 -3.15 6.89 -6.03
N TYR A 53 -1.87 7.08 -6.36
CA TYR A 53 -1.27 8.39 -6.39
C TYR A 53 -1.98 9.33 -7.37
N TRP A 54 -2.59 8.79 -8.44
CA TRP A 54 -3.41 9.57 -9.37
C TRP A 54 -4.59 10.26 -8.68
N PHE A 55 -5.19 9.63 -7.66
CA PHE A 55 -6.25 10.26 -6.89
C PHE A 55 -5.74 11.43 -6.05
N LEU A 56 -4.46 11.47 -5.70
CA LEU A 56 -3.92 12.56 -4.87
C LEU A 56 -3.43 13.76 -5.71
N ILE A 57 -3.33 13.62 -7.03
CA ILE A 57 -2.86 14.68 -7.95
C ILE A 57 -3.64 16.00 -7.81
N PRO A 58 -4.98 16.03 -7.70
CA PRO A 58 -5.72 17.28 -7.56
C PRO A 58 -5.37 18.09 -6.29
N TRP A 59 -4.89 17.41 -5.24
CA TRP A 59 -4.56 18.03 -3.94
C TRP A 59 -3.07 18.34 -3.79
N LEU A 60 -2.19 17.46 -4.29
CA LEU A 60 -0.74 17.59 -4.15
C LEU A 60 -0.08 18.31 -5.34
N GLY A 61 -0.81 18.52 -6.44
CA GLY A 61 -0.25 18.96 -7.71
C GLY A 61 0.63 17.88 -8.36
N THR A 62 1.27 18.22 -9.48
CA THR A 62 2.19 17.34 -10.23
C THR A 62 3.64 17.40 -9.74
N GLY A 63 3.89 17.89 -8.52
CA GLY A 63 5.24 18.06 -7.97
C GLY A 63 6.02 16.74 -7.96
N GLY A 64 6.94 16.58 -8.92
CA GLY A 64 7.74 15.36 -9.10
C GLY A 64 7.00 14.20 -9.78
N LEU A 65 6.10 14.48 -10.74
CA LEU A 65 5.60 13.49 -11.71
C LEU A 65 6.63 13.27 -12.85
N SER A 66 7.93 13.24 -12.53
CA SER A 66 8.96 12.93 -13.51
C SER A 66 9.02 11.42 -13.71
N LEU A 67 8.28 10.95 -14.72
CA LEU A 67 8.61 9.86 -15.64
C LEU A 67 9.59 8.80 -15.10
N PHE A 68 9.04 7.67 -14.65
CA PHE A 68 9.63 6.34 -14.86
C PHE A 68 8.50 5.39 -15.23
#